data_AF-A0A7W8L1V4-F1
#
_entry.id   AF-A0A7W8L1V4-F1
#
_cell.length_a   1.000
_cell.length_b   1.000
_cell.length_c   1.000
_cell.angle_alpha   90.00
_cell.angle_beta   90.00
_cell.angle_gamma   90.00
#
_symmetry.space_group_name_H-M   'P 1'
#
loop_
_entity.id
_entity.type
_entity.pdbx_description
1 polymer ?
#
loop_
_entity_poly.entity_id
_entity_poly.type
_entity_poly.pdbx_seq_one_letter_code
_entity_poly.pdbx_strand_id
1 'polypeptide(L)'
;MDWNNRKMAALLVAAAIAAWMPLAYGKICTEKDAVAADAMVDHLDSWAQVNSTFSKYGHCDDGGIAEGYSEAIARLLIDHWKALPELDKQIKLNPPLESFVRRHINSTLDTDDLAKIITLSTRSCPKGISPLCKALANAASQAEQ
;
A
#
# COMPACT_ATOMS: atom_id res chain seq x y z
N MET A 1 3.09 -1.11 -77.94
CA MET A 1 3.30 -1.70 -76.60
C MET A 1 3.73 -0.56 -75.70
N ASP A 2 2.73 0.15 -75.17
CA ASP A 2 2.92 1.30 -74.28
C ASP A 2 2.84 0.84 -72.84
N TRP A 3 3.79 1.26 -72.00
CA TRP A 3 3.47 1.59 -70.60
C TRP A 3 4.56 2.49 -70.01
N ASN A 4 4.34 3.80 -70.10
CA ASN A 4 4.98 4.79 -69.23
C ASN A 4 3.93 5.30 -68.21
N ASN A 5 4.44 5.78 -67.08
CA ASN A 5 3.77 6.55 -66.00
C ASN A 5 3.32 5.81 -64.74
N ARG A 6 4.11 6.06 -63.68
CA ARG A 6 3.70 6.67 -62.39
C ARG A 6 2.30 6.30 -61.90
N LYS A 7 2.19 5.63 -60.74
CA LYS A 7 1.45 6.08 -59.54
C LYS A 7 1.80 5.19 -58.32
N MET A 8 2.06 5.85 -57.19
CA MET A 8 1.55 5.59 -55.82
C MET A 8 1.32 4.11 -55.42
N ALA A 9 1.78 3.61 -54.29
CA ALA A 9 1.80 4.24 -52.98
C ALA A 9 2.82 3.51 -52.09
N ALA A 10 3.76 4.27 -51.55
CA ALA A 10 4.58 3.80 -50.45
C ALA A 10 3.74 3.83 -49.15
N LEU A 11 3.87 2.75 -48.38
CA LEU A 11 3.73 2.68 -46.93
C LEU A 11 2.34 2.98 -46.34
N LEU A 12 1.55 1.92 -46.16
CA LEU A 12 0.62 1.81 -45.03
C LEU A 12 0.89 0.50 -44.29
N VAL A 13 1.84 0.51 -43.36
CA VAL A 13 1.85 -0.41 -42.22
C VAL A 13 1.51 0.44 -41.00
N ALA A 14 0.22 0.76 -40.84
CA ALA A 14 -0.28 1.36 -39.61
C ALA A 14 -0.34 0.25 -38.55
N ALA A 15 0.51 0.39 -37.53
CA ALA A 15 0.65 -0.54 -36.43
C ALA A 15 -0.67 -0.70 -35.65
N ALA A 16 -1.32 -1.84 -35.81
CA ALA A 16 -2.34 -2.33 -34.88
C ALA A 16 -1.65 -3.07 -33.72
N ILE A 17 -0.95 -2.33 -32.85
CA ILE A 17 -0.52 -2.83 -31.53
C ILE A 17 -1.21 -1.95 -30.48
N ALA A 18 -2.54 -2.06 -30.42
CA ALA A 18 -3.32 -1.53 -29.32
C ALA A 18 -3.99 -2.71 -28.61
N ALA A 19 -3.90 -2.71 -27.28
CA ALA A 19 -4.56 -3.65 -26.36
C ALA A 19 -3.84 -4.96 -26.01
N TRP A 20 -2.54 -4.90 -25.71
CA TRP A 20 -1.92 -5.87 -24.77
C TRP A 20 -1.43 -5.14 -23.52
N MET A 21 -2.28 -4.27 -22.95
CA MET A 21 -2.13 -3.95 -21.53
C MET A 21 -2.91 -5.04 -20.78
N PRO A 22 -2.25 -5.94 -20.02
CA PRO A 22 -2.99 -6.79 -19.12
C PRO A 22 -3.78 -5.87 -18.20
N LEU A 23 -5.11 -5.98 -18.25
CA LEU A 23 -5.96 -5.42 -17.22
C LEU A 23 -5.54 -6.11 -15.92
N ALA A 24 -4.84 -5.37 -15.07
CA ALA A 24 -4.61 -5.80 -13.69
C ALA A 24 -5.98 -5.77 -12.99
N TYR A 25 -6.78 -6.82 -13.19
CA TYR A 25 -7.97 -7.05 -12.41
C TYR A 25 -7.52 -7.40 -11.00
N GLY A 26 -7.58 -6.41 -10.11
CA GLY A 26 -7.49 -6.65 -8.67
C GLY A 26 -8.58 -7.65 -8.24
N LYS A 27 -8.30 -8.44 -7.21
CA LYS A 27 -9.31 -9.35 -6.64
C LYS A 27 -10.51 -8.53 -6.19
N ILE A 28 -11.72 -9.00 -6.51
CA ILE A 28 -12.96 -8.40 -6.01
C ILE A 28 -13.11 -8.79 -4.54
N CYS A 29 -13.41 -7.81 -3.68
CA CYS A 29 -13.81 -8.11 -2.32
C CYS A 29 -15.22 -8.70 -2.31
N THR A 30 -15.33 -10.00 -2.01
CA THR A 30 -16.64 -10.64 -1.83
C THR A 30 -17.21 -10.27 -0.47
N GLU A 31 -18.53 -10.37 -0.29
CA GLU A 31 -19.17 -10.15 1.02
C GLU A 31 -18.53 -11.03 2.11
N LYS A 32 -18.23 -12.29 1.78
CA LYS A 32 -17.55 -13.21 2.69
C LYS A 32 -16.13 -12.74 3.05
N ASP A 33 -15.39 -12.19 2.09
CA ASP A 33 -14.06 -11.64 2.36
C ASP A 33 -14.17 -10.37 3.21
N ALA A 34 -15.14 -9.49 2.93
CA ALA A 34 -15.37 -8.27 3.69
C ALA A 34 -15.68 -8.58 5.16
N VAL A 35 -16.63 -9.49 5.43
CA VAL A 35 -16.97 -9.94 6.79
C VAL A 35 -15.75 -10.55 7.49
N ALA A 36 -14.96 -11.36 6.77
CA ALA A 36 -13.78 -11.97 7.35
C ALA A 36 -12.63 -10.96 7.58
N ALA A 37 -12.51 -9.94 6.74
CA ALA A 37 -11.53 -8.87 6.88
C ALA A 37 -11.87 -7.96 8.07
N ASP A 38 -13.14 -7.55 8.16
CA ASP A 38 -13.69 -6.74 9.24
C ASP A 38 -13.48 -7.43 10.60
N ALA A 39 -13.79 -8.72 10.69
CA ALA A 39 -13.56 -9.52 11.90
C ALA A 39 -12.09 -9.63 12.32
N MET A 40 -11.12 -9.33 11.44
CA MET A 40 -9.69 -9.37 11.78
C MET A 40 -9.16 -8.04 12.30
N VAL A 41 -9.86 -6.93 12.09
CA VAL A 41 -9.39 -5.58 12.47
C VAL A 41 -9.01 -5.53 13.96
N ASP A 42 -9.88 -6.04 14.84
CA ASP A 42 -9.68 -6.08 16.29
C ASP A 42 -8.58 -7.08 16.75
N HIS A 43 -7.99 -7.82 15.81
CA HIS A 43 -6.99 -8.85 16.07
C HIS A 43 -5.63 -8.53 15.43
N LEU A 44 -5.42 -7.30 14.97
CA LEU A 44 -4.17 -6.83 14.41
C LEU A 44 -3.22 -6.32 15.52
N ASP A 45 -2.86 -7.21 16.46
CA ASP A 45 -2.00 -6.90 17.62
C ASP A 45 -0.49 -7.11 17.36
N SER A 46 -0.13 -7.55 16.15
CA SER A 46 1.25 -7.76 15.74
C SER A 46 1.48 -7.53 14.24
N TRP A 47 2.71 -7.16 13.86
CA TRP A 47 3.09 -6.98 12.46
C TRP A 47 2.94 -8.25 11.61
N ALA A 48 3.07 -9.43 12.22
CA ALA A 48 2.86 -10.70 11.54
C ALA A 48 1.38 -10.92 11.18
N GLN A 49 0.45 -10.58 12.09
CA GLN A 49 -0.98 -10.61 11.77
C GLN A 49 -1.33 -9.55 10.73
N VAL A 50 -0.80 -8.32 10.84
CA VAL A 50 -1.01 -7.29 9.79
C VAL A 50 -0.58 -7.82 8.43
N ASN A 51 0.61 -8.42 8.33
CA ASN A 51 1.08 -9.01 7.08
C ASN A 51 0.18 -10.16 6.59
N SER A 52 -0.23 -11.06 7.47
CA SER A 52 -1.11 -12.18 7.11
C SER A 52 -2.49 -11.70 6.64
N THR A 53 -3.07 -10.72 7.34
CA THR A 53 -4.37 -10.13 7.02
C THR A 53 -4.29 -9.37 5.70
N PHE A 54 -3.28 -8.51 5.52
CA PHE A 54 -3.03 -7.82 4.26
C PHE A 54 -2.86 -8.81 3.09
N SER A 55 -2.08 -9.87 3.27
CA SER A 55 -1.85 -10.86 2.21
C SER A 55 -3.12 -11.60 1.80
N LYS A 56 -4.07 -11.76 2.72
CA LYS A 56 -5.31 -12.51 2.50
C LYS A 56 -6.47 -11.63 2.05
N TYR A 57 -6.56 -10.42 2.60
CA TYR A 57 -7.72 -9.54 2.54
C TYR A 57 -7.38 -8.11 2.11
N GLY A 58 -6.16 -7.82 1.68
CA GLY A 58 -5.76 -6.48 1.24
C GLY A 58 -6.53 -5.95 0.03
N HIS A 59 -7.30 -6.81 -0.66
CA HIS A 59 -8.25 -6.43 -1.71
C HIS A 59 -9.61 -5.95 -1.19
N CYS A 60 -9.85 -6.08 0.12
CA CYS A 60 -11.02 -5.56 0.84
C CYS A 60 -10.71 -4.28 1.61
N ASP A 61 -9.61 -3.60 1.27
CA ASP A 61 -9.21 -2.36 1.93
C ASP A 61 -10.07 -1.18 1.45
N ASP A 62 -11.29 -1.11 1.97
CA ASP A 62 -12.26 -0.06 1.67
C ASP A 62 -13.19 0.21 2.87
N GLY A 63 -13.75 1.42 2.94
CA GLY A 63 -14.70 1.83 3.98
C GLY A 63 -14.20 1.56 5.41
N GLY A 64 -15.09 1.02 6.26
CA GLY A 64 -14.77 0.74 7.67
C GLY A 64 -13.62 -0.24 7.89
N ILE A 65 -13.36 -1.15 6.95
CA ILE A 65 -12.22 -2.07 7.04
C ILE A 65 -10.91 -1.27 6.89
N ALA A 66 -10.86 -0.32 5.95
CA ALA A 66 -9.70 0.52 5.73
C ALA A 66 -9.43 1.44 6.93
N GLU A 67 -10.48 2.03 7.52
CA GLU A 67 -10.37 2.83 8.74
C GLU A 67 -9.88 1.99 9.92
N GLY A 68 -10.40 0.77 10.07
CA GLY A 68 -9.95 -0.20 11.06
C GLY A 68 -8.47 -0.56 10.93
N TYR A 69 -7.99 -0.78 9.70
CA TYR A 69 -6.56 -1.00 9.44
C TYR A 69 -5.72 0.22 9.80
N SER A 70 -6.17 1.43 9.46
CA SER A 70 -5.50 2.67 9.85
C SER A 70 -5.33 2.76 11.36
N GLU A 71 -6.39 2.55 12.12
CA GLU A 71 -6.35 2.61 13.59
C GLU A 71 -5.41 1.53 14.16
N ALA A 72 -5.55 0.27 13.74
CA ALA A 72 -4.70 -0.81 14.24
C ALA A 72 -3.20 -0.60 13.94
N ILE A 73 -2.88 -0.11 12.74
CA ILE A 73 -1.50 0.24 12.37
C ILE A 73 -0.99 1.39 13.24
N ALA A 74 -1.80 2.42 13.47
CA ALA A 74 -1.44 3.53 14.34
C ALA A 74 -1.14 3.05 15.76
N ARG A 75 -2.02 2.23 16.36
CA ARG A 75 -1.78 1.61 17.68
C ARG A 75 -0.48 0.83 17.74
N LEU A 76 -0.17 0.01 16.73
CA LEU A 76 1.09 -0.73 16.67
C LEU A 76 2.33 0.18 16.60
N LEU A 77 2.27 1.25 15.80
CA LEU A 77 3.35 2.22 15.75
C LEU A 77 3.49 2.95 17.09
N ILE A 78 2.38 3.35 17.69
CA ILE A 78 2.38 4.28 18.81
C ILE A 78 2.66 3.58 20.14
N ASP A 79 1.99 2.45 20.38
CA ASP A 79 2.00 1.75 21.66
C ASP A 79 3.05 0.62 21.66
N HIS A 80 3.40 0.12 20.47
CA HIS A 80 4.34 -0.98 20.27
C HIS A 80 5.55 -0.61 19.41
N TRP A 81 5.99 0.66 19.42
CA TRP A 81 7.12 1.16 18.62
C TRP A 81 8.39 0.28 18.68
N LYS A 82 8.67 -0.35 19.84
CA LYS A 82 9.81 -1.27 20.00
C LYS A 82 9.75 -2.50 19.09
N ALA A 83 8.58 -2.86 18.57
CA ALA A 83 8.36 -3.93 17.61
C ALA A 83 8.59 -3.49 16.15
N LEU A 84 8.97 -2.23 15.87
CA LEU A 84 9.23 -1.76 14.51
C LEU A 84 10.28 -2.59 13.72
N PRO A 85 11.33 -3.17 14.34
CA PRO A 85 12.21 -4.10 13.62
C PRO A 85 11.49 -5.36 13.10
N GLU A 86 10.40 -5.80 13.73
CA GLU A 86 9.59 -6.89 13.20
C GLU A 86 8.80 -6.45 11.96
N LEU A 87 8.29 -5.20 11.91
CA LEU A 87 7.70 -4.66 10.68
C LEU A 87 8.71 -4.68 9.53
N ASP A 88 9.93 -4.21 9.75
CA ASP A 88 11.00 -4.23 8.73
C ASP A 88 11.28 -5.66 8.22
N LYS A 89 11.28 -6.65 9.12
CA LYS A 89 11.39 -8.06 8.73
C LYS A 89 10.19 -8.55 7.92
N GLN A 90 8.97 -8.19 8.30
CA GLN A 90 7.75 -8.55 7.55
C GLN A 90 7.74 -7.90 6.16
N ILE A 91 8.21 -6.65 6.03
CA ILE A 91 8.38 -5.96 4.74
C ILE A 91 9.40 -6.68 3.86
N LYS A 92 10.53 -7.15 4.42
CA LYS A 92 11.51 -7.94 3.66
C LYS A 92 10.92 -9.26 3.14
N LEU A 93 9.97 -9.84 3.86
CA LEU A 93 9.27 -11.06 3.45
C LEU A 93 8.14 -10.78 2.44
N ASN A 94 7.44 -9.66 2.59
CA ASN A 94 6.34 -9.22 1.73
C ASN A 94 6.48 -7.72 1.39
N PRO A 95 7.29 -7.35 0.37
CA PRO A 95 7.59 -5.95 0.08
C PRO A 95 6.38 -5.00 -0.13
N PRO A 96 5.26 -5.44 -0.76
CA PRO A 96 4.04 -4.64 -0.82
C PRO A 96 3.48 -4.17 0.53
N LEU A 97 3.85 -4.83 1.64
CA LEU A 97 3.43 -4.45 2.98
C LEU A 97 3.87 -3.03 3.37
N GLU A 98 5.01 -2.54 2.90
CA GLU A 98 5.45 -1.18 3.23
C GLU A 98 4.48 -0.14 2.68
N SER A 99 4.04 -0.31 1.43
CA SER A 99 3.07 0.57 0.79
C SER A 99 1.71 0.49 1.49
N PHE A 100 1.30 -0.72 1.88
CA PHE A 100 0.10 -0.96 2.69
C PHE A 100 0.15 -0.18 4.01
N VAL A 101 1.20 -0.36 4.81
CA VAL A 101 1.32 0.33 6.11
C VAL A 101 1.34 1.85 5.92
N ARG A 102 2.08 2.34 4.93
CA ARG A 102 2.19 3.79 4.69
C ARG A 102 0.88 4.44 4.25
N ARG A 103 0.07 3.78 3.41
CA ARG A 103 -1.22 4.37 2.98
C ARG A 103 -2.25 4.47 4.10
N HIS A 104 -2.07 3.68 5.16
CA HIS A 104 -2.88 3.69 6.38
C HIS A 104 -2.41 4.69 7.44
N ILE A 105 -1.30 5.39 7.18
CA ILE A 105 -0.92 6.58 7.94
C ILE A 105 -1.43 7.77 7.12
N ASN A 106 -2.69 8.12 7.34
CA ASN A 106 -3.41 9.11 6.55
C ASN A 106 -4.32 9.99 7.44
N SER A 107 -5.10 10.88 6.83
CA SER A 107 -5.91 11.89 7.51
C SER A 107 -7.14 11.36 8.25
N THR A 108 -7.41 10.04 8.24
CA THR A 108 -8.45 9.45 9.09
C THR A 108 -7.98 9.24 10.53
N LEU A 109 -6.67 9.35 10.79
CA LEU A 109 -6.09 9.23 12.13
C LEU A 109 -6.23 10.53 12.93
N ASP A 110 -6.19 10.42 14.26
CA ASP A 110 -6.10 11.59 15.14
C ASP A 110 -4.79 12.36 14.87
N THR A 111 -4.87 13.70 14.86
CA THR A 111 -3.70 14.57 14.71
C THR A 111 -2.63 14.32 15.78
N ASP A 112 -3.01 14.00 17.02
CA ASP A 112 -2.07 13.69 18.09
C ASP A 112 -1.31 12.37 17.82
N ASP A 113 -1.98 11.41 17.17
CA ASP A 113 -1.36 10.15 16.76
C ASP A 113 -0.36 10.34 15.63
N LEU A 114 -0.72 11.14 14.62
CA LEU A 114 0.19 11.52 13.54
C LEU A 114 1.45 12.21 14.09
N ALA A 115 1.29 13.18 14.99
CA ALA A 115 2.39 13.89 15.63
C ALA A 115 3.29 12.94 16.44
N LYS A 116 2.69 11.95 17.11
CA LYS A 116 3.42 10.92 17.85
C LYS A 116 4.18 9.98 16.92
N ILE A 117 3.61 9.57 15.78
CA ILE A 117 4.30 8.76 14.76
C ILE A 117 5.50 9.53 14.20
N ILE A 118 5.36 10.83 13.89
CA ILE A 118 6.48 11.68 13.43
C ILE A 118 7.59 11.72 14.49
N THR A 119 7.21 11.96 15.76
CA THR A 119 8.16 12.07 16.87
C THR A 119 8.93 10.75 17.08
N LEU A 120 8.23 9.62 17.09
CA LEU A 120 8.84 8.30 17.24
C LEU A 120 9.78 7.99 16.06
N SER A 121 9.32 8.25 14.83
CA SER A 121 10.08 8.01 13.60
C SER A 121 11.36 8.84 13.52
N THR A 122 11.37 10.06 14.06
CA THR A 122 12.52 10.96 13.98
C THR A 122 13.46 10.84 15.17
N ARG A 123 12.94 10.58 16.37
CA ARG A 123 13.74 10.59 17.62
C ARG A 123 14.07 9.22 18.16
N SER A 124 13.29 8.21 17.82
CA SER A 124 13.38 6.85 18.38
C SER A 124 13.57 5.78 17.33
N CYS A 125 14.08 6.14 16.14
CA CYS A 125 14.30 5.19 15.06
C CYS A 125 15.34 4.11 15.45
N PRO A 126 15.01 2.82 15.37
CA PRO A 126 15.98 1.75 15.58
C PRO A 126 17.12 1.79 14.55
N LYS A 127 18.32 1.38 14.98
CA LYS A 127 19.49 1.32 14.10
C LYS A 127 19.25 0.32 12.95
N GLY A 128 19.69 0.67 11.75
CA GLY A 128 19.64 -0.21 10.58
C GLY A 128 18.34 -0.16 9.76
N ILE A 129 17.31 0.59 10.22
CA ILE A 129 16.01 0.71 9.53
C ILE A 129 15.60 2.16 9.27
N SER A 130 16.58 3.08 9.17
CA SER A 130 16.35 4.50 8.89
C SER A 130 15.49 4.78 7.64
N PRO A 131 15.58 4.01 6.53
CA PRO A 131 14.68 4.20 5.39
C PRO A 131 13.20 4.04 5.76
N LEU A 132 12.86 3.00 6.54
CA LEU A 132 11.50 2.75 7.01
C LEU A 132 11.01 3.89 7.90
N CYS A 133 11.81 4.30 8.90
CA CYS A 133 11.45 5.42 9.78
C CYS A 133 11.18 6.71 8.99
N LYS A 134 12.00 7.01 7.98
CA LYS A 134 11.79 8.18 7.12
C LYS A 134 10.48 8.07 6.33
N ALA A 135 10.17 6.88 5.83
CA ALA A 135 8.95 6.65 5.06
C ALA A 135 7.69 6.81 5.92
N LEU A 136 7.74 6.37 7.19
CA LEU A 136 6.67 6.56 8.18
C LEU A 136 6.50 8.02 8.58
N ALA A 137 7.60 8.72 8.90
CA ALA A 137 7.57 10.15 9.22
C ALA A 137 6.95 10.96 8.08
N ASN A 138 7.36 10.69 6.84
CA ASN A 138 6.85 11.39 5.67
C ASN A 138 5.35 11.14 5.46
N ALA A 139 4.88 9.91 5.63
CA ALA A 139 3.45 9.60 5.51
C ALA A 139 2.63 10.37 6.56
N ALA A 140 3.08 10.35 7.82
CA ALA A 140 2.41 11.08 8.90
C ALA A 140 2.42 12.61 8.68
N SER A 141 3.55 13.19 8.28
CA SER A 141 3.62 14.64 7.99
C SER A 141 2.78 15.07 6.79
N GLN A 142 2.50 14.16 5.85
CA GLN A 142 1.60 14.43 4.72
C GLN A 142 0.13 14.36 5.15
N ALA A 143 -0.18 13.50 6.11
CA ALA A 143 -1.53 13.33 6.65
C ALA A 143 -1.99 14.47 7.58
N GLU A 144 -1.05 15.18 8.22
CA GLU A 144 -1.33 16.34 9.09
C GLU A 144 -1.69 17.64 8.32
N GLN A 145 -1.53 17.66 7.00
CA GLN A 145 -1.73 18.86 6.16
C GLN A 145 -3.15 18.95 5.62
#